data_AF-A0A7C2WMH8-F1
#
_entry.id   AF-A0A7C2WMH8-F1
#
_cell.length_a   1.000
_cell.length_b   1.000
_cell.length_c   1.000
_cell.angle_alpha   90.00
_cell.angle_beta   90.00
_cell.angle_gamma   90.00
#
_symmetry.space_group_name_H-M   'P 1'
#
loop_
_entity.id
_entity.type
_entity.pdbx_description
1 polymer ?
#
loop_
_entity_poly.entity_id
_entity_poly.type
_entity_poly.pdbx_seq_one_letter_code
_entity_poly.pdbx_strand_id
1 'polypeptide(L)'
;MKITSVPLPERTTGPSGSPKPEQGPRRPGTAGAGGPADRVTSRELSSGPITYDRTAAARNDATIARLMQEADAVHQKLRDLVTTLIRKQGISIDRLARLAGQGETDRAPRAELEALLGRHGELGVEAVSDRIIDFAKALSGGDPFRIEELREAIIQGFREAEAVLGYLPGISRQTCESVMEKLDNWLAET
;
A
#
# COMPACT_ATOMS: atom_id res chain seq x y z
N MET A 1 -12.10 -51.63 -11.48
CA MET A 1 -13.27 -50.71 -11.44
C MET A 1 -12.75 -49.31 -11.70
N LYS A 2 -12.72 -48.93 -12.98
CA LYS A 2 -13.64 -47.98 -13.64
C LYS A 2 -13.39 -46.53 -13.23
N ILE A 3 -12.41 -45.94 -13.91
CA ILE A 3 -12.26 -44.50 -14.10
C ILE A 3 -13.27 -44.15 -15.19
N THR A 4 -14.33 -43.42 -14.85
CA THR A 4 -15.36 -43.02 -15.81
C THR A 4 -14.92 -41.72 -16.47
N SER A 5 -14.45 -41.83 -17.72
CA SER A 5 -14.32 -40.72 -18.67
C SER A 5 -15.69 -40.16 -19.04
N VAL A 6 -15.83 -38.84 -19.03
CA VAL A 6 -16.96 -38.11 -19.60
C VAL A 6 -16.43 -37.22 -20.75
N PRO A 7 -17.01 -37.25 -21.96
CA PRO A 7 -16.47 -36.55 -23.13
C PRO A 7 -16.99 -35.11 -23.29
N LEU A 8 -16.15 -34.27 -23.92
CA LEU A 8 -16.42 -32.90 -24.40
C LEU A 8 -17.38 -32.88 -25.61
N PRO A 9 -18.18 -31.81 -25.81
CA PRO A 9 -18.77 -31.50 -27.11
C PRO A 9 -17.94 -30.47 -27.90
N GLU A 10 -17.58 -30.84 -29.14
CA GLU A 10 -16.92 -29.97 -30.11
C GLU A 10 -17.89 -28.94 -30.71
N ARG A 11 -17.41 -27.71 -30.93
CA ARG A 11 -18.06 -26.71 -31.80
C ARG A 11 -17.24 -26.54 -33.06
N THR A 12 -17.89 -26.80 -34.18
CA THR A 12 -17.40 -26.66 -35.55
C THR A 12 -17.24 -25.18 -35.93
N THR A 13 -16.10 -24.81 -36.50
CA THR A 13 -15.98 -23.63 -37.38
C THR A 13 -15.03 -23.97 -38.53
N GLY A 14 -15.61 -24.06 -39.72
CA GLY A 14 -14.89 -24.19 -40.99
C GLY A 14 -14.42 -22.81 -41.53
N PRO A 15 -13.68 -22.81 -42.65
CA PRO A 15 -12.47 -21.99 -42.80
C PRO A 15 -12.67 -20.67 -43.56
N SER A 16 -11.90 -19.65 -43.17
CA SER A 16 -11.77 -18.37 -43.86
C SER A 16 -10.65 -18.46 -44.90
N GLY A 17 -11.03 -18.44 -46.18
CA GLY A 17 -10.12 -18.25 -47.31
C GLY A 17 -10.06 -16.77 -47.73
N SER A 18 -8.83 -16.25 -47.87
CA SER A 18 -8.54 -14.95 -48.51
C SER A 18 -8.90 -14.99 -50.01
N PRO A 19 -9.14 -13.86 -50.71
CA PRO A 19 -8.00 -13.06 -51.21
C PRO A 19 -8.21 -11.53 -51.42
N LYS A 20 -7.05 -10.85 -51.46
CA LYS A 20 -6.63 -9.57 -52.08
C LYS A 20 -7.55 -8.98 -53.17
N PRO A 21 -7.68 -7.63 -53.27
CA PRO A 21 -7.91 -6.97 -54.55
C PRO A 21 -6.70 -6.14 -54.99
N GLU A 22 -6.19 -6.51 -56.14
CA GLU A 22 -5.24 -5.79 -56.96
C GLU A 22 -6.01 -4.88 -57.92
N GLN A 23 -5.58 -3.61 -57.95
CA GLN A 23 -5.53 -2.64 -59.06
C GLN A 23 -6.63 -2.63 -60.15
N GLY A 24 -7.13 -1.43 -60.45
CA GLY A 24 -8.06 -1.12 -61.55
C GLY A 24 -7.48 -1.36 -62.98
N PRO A 25 -8.05 -0.82 -64.08
CA PRO A 25 -8.61 0.55 -64.13
C PRO A 25 -9.75 0.85 -65.16
N ARG A 26 -10.20 2.11 -65.11
CA ARG A 26 -10.87 2.99 -66.13
C ARG A 26 -12.21 2.59 -66.76
N ARG A 27 -13.19 3.50 -66.60
CA ARG A 27 -14.00 4.03 -67.73
C ARG A 27 -14.32 5.51 -67.51
N PRO A 28 -14.17 6.39 -68.52
CA PRO A 28 -14.67 7.76 -68.48
C PRO A 28 -16.11 7.82 -69.00
N GLY A 29 -16.90 8.79 -68.55
CA GLY A 29 -18.20 9.08 -69.18
C GLY A 29 -19.18 9.79 -68.27
N THR A 30 -19.35 11.08 -68.53
CA THR A 30 -20.23 12.08 -67.91
C THR A 30 -21.69 12.00 -68.35
N ALA A 31 -22.62 12.28 -67.43
CA ALA A 31 -23.97 12.90 -67.53
C ALA A 31 -24.85 12.29 -66.43
N GLY A 32 -25.67 12.95 -65.61
CA GLY A 32 -26.20 14.30 -65.50
C GLY A 32 -27.36 14.26 -64.48
N ALA A 33 -27.73 15.43 -63.94
CA ALA A 33 -28.97 15.75 -63.20
C ALA A 33 -29.11 15.41 -61.69
N GLY A 34 -29.27 16.45 -60.86
CA GLY A 34 -30.43 16.57 -59.95
C GLY A 34 -30.19 16.66 -58.43
N GLY A 35 -30.05 17.90 -57.90
CA GLY A 35 -30.48 18.29 -56.53
C GLY A 35 -29.36 18.58 -55.49
N PRO A 36 -29.31 19.77 -54.85
CA PRO A 36 -28.46 19.98 -53.68
C PRO A 36 -29.22 19.61 -52.40
N ALA A 37 -29.01 18.39 -51.90
CA ALA A 37 -29.37 18.03 -50.54
C ALA A 37 -28.27 18.48 -49.56
N ASP A 38 -28.73 19.13 -48.51
CA ASP A 38 -28.04 19.65 -47.33
C ASP A 38 -26.84 18.80 -46.88
N ARG A 39 -25.64 19.39 -46.93
CA ARG A 39 -24.39 18.72 -46.57
C ARG A 39 -24.14 18.93 -45.08
N VAL A 40 -24.74 18.09 -44.23
CA VAL A 40 -24.33 17.95 -42.83
C VAL A 40 -22.86 17.55 -42.82
N THR A 41 -22.01 18.49 -42.42
CA THR A 41 -20.60 18.26 -42.16
C THR A 41 -20.51 17.52 -40.84
N SER A 42 -20.61 16.19 -40.89
CA SER A 42 -20.24 15.35 -39.77
C SER A 42 -18.72 15.47 -39.59
N ARG A 43 -18.33 16.39 -38.72
CA ARG A 43 -16.98 16.52 -38.16
C ARG A 43 -16.58 15.15 -37.63
N GLU A 44 -15.70 14.46 -38.34
CA GLU A 44 -15.07 13.23 -37.88
C GLU A 44 -14.41 13.54 -36.53
N LEU A 45 -15.03 13.01 -35.48
CA LEU A 45 -14.43 12.90 -34.17
C LEU A 45 -13.19 12.03 -34.34
N SER A 46 -12.04 12.68 -34.25
CA SER A 46 -10.75 12.04 -34.09
C SER A 46 -10.85 11.09 -32.89
N SER A 47 -11.02 9.80 -33.19
CA SER A 47 -10.86 8.72 -32.22
C SER A 47 -9.36 8.47 -32.07
N GLY A 48 -8.67 9.42 -31.43
CA GLY A 48 -7.43 9.11 -30.75
C GLY A 48 -7.77 8.32 -29.49
N PRO A 49 -6.95 7.35 -29.07
CA PRO A 49 -7.13 6.73 -27.77
C PRO A 49 -7.09 7.85 -26.73
N ILE A 50 -8.19 8.05 -25.99
CA ILE A 50 -8.14 8.79 -24.73
C ILE A 50 -7.34 7.90 -23.78
N THR A 51 -6.03 8.03 -23.85
CA THR A 51 -5.13 7.53 -22.83
C THR A 51 -5.42 8.39 -21.60
N TYR A 52 -6.16 7.83 -20.64
CA TYR A 52 -6.18 8.41 -19.31
C TYR A 52 -4.75 8.30 -18.78
N ASP A 53 -3.99 9.38 -18.92
CA ASP A 53 -2.75 9.59 -18.18
C ASP A 53 -3.17 9.85 -16.73
N ARG A 54 -3.56 8.78 -16.03
CA ARG A 54 -3.59 8.81 -14.57
C ARG A 54 -2.14 8.81 -14.17
N THR A 55 -1.60 10.00 -13.97
CA THR A 55 -0.32 10.21 -13.31
C THR A 55 -0.45 9.57 -11.94
N ALA A 56 -0.02 8.30 -11.82
CA ALA A 56 0.08 7.62 -10.55
C ALA A 56 0.97 8.51 -9.68
N ALA A 57 0.44 8.95 -8.54
CA ALA A 57 1.20 9.80 -7.65
C ALA A 57 2.50 9.07 -7.28
N ALA A 58 3.63 9.70 -7.56
CA ALA A 58 4.92 9.05 -7.45
C ALA A 58 5.29 8.83 -5.98
N ARG A 59 5.91 7.69 -5.68
CA ARG A 59 6.52 7.39 -4.38
C ARG A 59 7.47 8.52 -3.97
N ASN A 60 7.31 9.02 -2.74
CA ASN A 60 8.11 10.12 -2.21
C ASN A 60 9.36 9.60 -1.47
N ASP A 61 10.39 9.24 -2.22
CA ASP A 61 11.61 8.63 -1.66
C ASP A 61 12.34 9.52 -0.65
N ALA A 62 12.35 10.84 -0.84
CA ALA A 62 12.96 11.78 0.10
C ALA A 62 12.25 11.77 1.47
N THR A 63 10.91 11.73 1.47
CA THR A 63 10.11 11.64 2.69
C THR A 63 10.30 10.29 3.37
N ILE A 64 10.30 9.20 2.60
CA ILE A 64 10.56 7.85 3.10
C ILE A 64 11.92 7.77 3.79
N ALA A 65 12.98 8.25 3.14
CA ALA A 65 14.33 8.25 3.69
C ALA A 65 14.42 9.05 5.00
N ARG A 66 13.76 10.22 5.04
CA ARG A 66 13.68 11.04 6.25
C ARG A 66 12.95 10.30 7.39
N LEU A 67 11.77 9.73 7.12
CA LEU A 67 10.99 8.99 8.12
C LEU A 67 11.75 7.78 8.66
N MET A 68 12.49 7.07 7.79
CA MET A 68 13.37 5.97 8.21
C MET A 68 14.50 6.46 9.12
N GLN A 69 15.16 7.58 8.78
CA GLN A 69 16.19 8.16 9.63
C GLN A 69 15.65 8.60 11.00
N GLU A 70 14.46 9.19 11.03
CA GLU A 70 13.79 9.56 12.28
C GLU A 70 13.46 8.32 13.11
N ALA A 71 12.96 7.24 12.50
CA ALA A 71 12.71 5.97 13.17
C ALA A 71 14.00 5.35 13.75
N ASP A 72 15.10 5.36 13.00
CA ASP A 72 16.40 4.89 13.47
C ASP A 72 16.92 5.70 14.66
N ALA A 73 16.80 7.03 14.60
CA ALA A 73 17.18 7.91 15.70
C ALA A 73 16.37 7.63 16.98
N VAL A 74 15.07 7.46 16.84
CA VAL A 74 14.16 7.09 17.93
C VAL A 74 14.52 5.72 18.52
N HIS A 75 14.87 4.75 17.67
CA HIS A 75 15.30 3.42 18.11
C HIS A 75 16.61 3.47 18.92
N GLN A 76 17.58 4.28 18.50
CA GLN A 76 18.82 4.47 19.27
C GLN A 76 18.53 5.12 20.63
N LYS A 77 17.69 6.16 20.67
CA LYS A 77 17.27 6.81 21.91
C LYS A 77 16.62 5.82 22.88
N LEU A 78 15.76 4.93 22.38
CA LEU A 78 15.15 3.88 23.19
C LEU A 78 16.20 2.92 23.77
N ARG A 79 17.18 2.48 22.95
CA ARG A 79 18.29 1.64 23.42
C ARG A 79 19.12 2.32 24.50
N ASP A 80 19.43 3.59 24.33
CA ASP A 80 20.22 4.36 25.30
C ASP A 80 19.47 4.54 26.62
N LEU A 81 18.17 4.81 26.56
CA LEU A 81 17.31 4.89 27.74
C LEU A 81 17.30 3.54 28.47
N VAL A 82 16.96 2.46 27.77
CA VAL A 82 16.91 1.11 28.35
C VAL A 82 18.26 0.74 28.96
N THR A 83 19.36 0.98 28.26
CA THR A 83 20.73 0.75 28.76
C THR A 83 21.01 1.55 30.04
N THR A 84 20.59 2.82 30.08
CA THR A 84 20.75 3.69 31.25
C THR A 84 19.91 3.21 32.43
N LEU A 85 18.66 2.80 32.19
CA LEU A 85 17.76 2.28 33.23
C LEU A 85 18.29 0.99 33.86
N ILE A 86 18.77 0.05 33.03
CA ILE A 86 19.39 -1.20 33.47
C ILE A 86 20.63 -0.91 34.33
N ARG A 87 21.51 -0.01 33.85
CA ARG A 87 22.72 0.38 34.57
C ARG A 87 22.41 1.03 35.92
N LYS A 88 21.41 1.91 35.99
CA LYS A 88 20.97 2.57 37.24
C LYS A 88 20.47 1.56 38.28
N GLN A 89 19.93 0.41 37.85
CA GLN A 89 19.48 -0.66 38.73
C GLN A 89 20.61 -1.62 39.16
N GLY A 90 21.86 -1.39 38.73
CA GLY A 90 23.00 -2.25 39.05
C GLY A 90 22.95 -3.62 38.37
N ILE A 91 22.08 -3.77 37.36
CA ILE A 91 21.91 -4.99 36.57
C ILE A 91 22.77 -4.83 35.31
N SER A 92 23.58 -5.83 34.96
CA SER A 92 24.26 -5.85 33.66
C SER A 92 23.29 -6.28 32.56
N ILE A 93 23.53 -5.91 31.30
CA ILE A 93 22.67 -6.33 30.17
C ILE A 93 22.54 -7.86 30.10
N ASP A 94 23.63 -8.60 30.35
CA ASP A 94 23.62 -10.07 30.44
C ASP A 94 22.71 -10.60 31.56
N ARG A 95 22.67 -9.91 32.70
CA ARG A 95 21.79 -10.28 33.81
C ARG A 95 20.33 -9.93 33.48
N LEU A 96 20.08 -8.80 32.82
CA LEU A 96 18.73 -8.44 32.39
C LEU A 96 18.17 -9.49 31.43
N ALA A 97 18.93 -9.95 30.44
CA ALA A 97 18.46 -10.97 29.51
C ALA A 97 17.97 -12.24 30.23
N ARG A 98 18.63 -12.61 31.34
CA ARG A 98 18.22 -13.74 32.19
C ARG A 98 16.98 -13.42 33.03
N LEU A 99 16.91 -12.22 33.63
CA LEU A 99 15.78 -11.76 34.44
C LEU A 99 14.50 -11.53 33.62
N ALA A 100 14.63 -11.06 32.39
CA ALA A 100 13.52 -10.90 31.45
C ALA A 100 12.90 -12.26 31.10
N GLY A 101 13.71 -13.32 30.99
CA GLY A 101 13.21 -14.70 30.89
C GLY A 101 12.54 -15.23 32.16
N GLN A 102 12.67 -14.53 33.30
CA GLN A 102 12.12 -14.89 34.60
C GLN A 102 10.96 -13.97 35.06
N GLY A 103 10.58 -12.97 34.27
CA GLY A 103 9.39 -12.15 34.52
C GLY A 103 9.54 -11.03 35.56
N GLU A 104 10.76 -10.68 36.00
CA GLU A 104 10.97 -9.57 36.94
C GLU A 104 11.29 -8.25 36.20
N THR A 105 10.27 -7.41 35.94
CA THR A 105 10.46 -6.12 35.22
C THR A 105 9.97 -4.87 35.97
N ASP A 106 9.59 -4.98 37.26
CA ASP A 106 8.85 -3.93 37.98
C ASP A 106 9.70 -2.76 38.53
N ARG A 107 10.79 -2.33 37.84
CA ARG A 107 11.72 -1.34 38.40
C ARG A 107 12.09 -0.12 37.53
N ALA A 108 11.48 0.07 36.37
CA ALA A 108 11.73 1.26 35.55
C ALA A 108 11.22 2.56 36.22
N PRO A 109 11.89 3.72 36.04
CA PRO A 109 11.37 5.02 36.47
C PRO A 109 10.10 5.36 35.68
N ARG A 110 8.94 5.08 36.29
CA ARG A 110 7.62 5.20 35.65
C ARG A 110 7.42 6.59 35.02
N ALA A 111 7.84 7.66 35.68
CA ALA A 111 7.64 9.03 35.19
C ALA A 111 8.31 9.35 33.82
N GLU A 112 9.55 8.87 33.59
CA GLU A 112 10.25 9.10 32.32
C GLU A 112 9.64 8.27 31.19
N LEU A 113 9.17 7.06 31.52
CA LEU A 113 8.47 6.19 30.59
C LEU A 113 7.09 6.74 30.21
N GLU A 114 6.33 7.25 31.18
CA GLU A 114 5.03 7.91 30.94
C GLU A 114 5.18 9.16 30.07
N ALA A 115 6.26 9.93 30.22
CA ALA A 115 6.53 11.08 29.35
C ALA A 115 6.78 10.67 27.88
N LEU A 116 7.34 9.48 27.66
CA LEU A 116 7.64 8.96 26.32
C LEU A 116 6.48 8.18 25.69
N LEU A 117 5.74 7.39 26.48
CA LEU A 117 4.65 6.51 26.03
C LEU A 117 3.25 7.12 26.20
N GLY A 118 3.12 8.19 26.98
CA GLY A 118 1.84 8.84 27.24
C GLY A 118 1.20 9.39 25.96
N ARG A 119 -0.02 9.93 26.09
CA ARG A 119 -0.80 10.43 24.93
C ARG A 119 -0.07 11.41 24.02
N HIS A 120 0.83 12.22 24.56
CA HIS A 120 1.64 13.19 23.81
C HIS A 120 3.11 12.81 23.77
N GLY A 121 3.43 11.58 24.18
CA GLY A 121 4.78 11.06 24.17
C GLY A 121 5.23 10.76 22.74
N GLU A 122 6.53 10.93 22.50
CA GLU A 122 7.14 10.67 21.19
C GLU A 122 6.96 9.22 20.73
N LEU A 123 6.81 8.28 21.67
CA LEU A 123 6.55 6.85 21.45
C LEU A 123 5.11 6.45 21.80
N GLY A 124 4.24 7.43 22.03
CA GLY A 124 2.83 7.19 22.28
C GLY A 124 2.11 6.68 21.03
N VAL A 125 0.92 6.10 21.26
CA VAL A 125 0.06 5.51 20.23
C VAL A 125 -0.17 6.49 19.07
N GLU A 126 -0.54 7.74 19.36
CA GLU A 126 -0.81 8.75 18.33
C GLU A 126 0.40 9.08 17.47
N ALA A 127 1.53 9.38 18.10
CA ALA A 127 2.74 9.78 17.38
C ALA A 127 3.29 8.62 16.53
N VAL A 128 3.20 7.38 17.01
CA VAL A 128 3.65 6.21 16.24
C VAL A 128 2.68 5.89 15.10
N SER A 129 1.37 5.96 15.35
CA SER A 129 0.39 5.72 14.29
C SER A 129 0.46 6.78 13.18
N ASP A 130 0.69 8.06 13.52
CA ASP A 130 0.91 9.13 12.54
C ASP A 130 2.11 8.84 11.63
N ARG A 131 3.25 8.44 12.20
CA ARG A 131 4.44 8.10 11.40
C ARG A 131 4.20 6.93 10.45
N ILE A 132 3.44 5.92 10.88
CA ILE A 132 3.08 4.77 10.03
C ILE A 132 2.20 5.25 8.85
N ILE A 133 1.23 6.14 9.12
CA ILE A 133 0.36 6.71 8.09
C ILE A 133 1.14 7.61 7.13
N ASP A 134 2.02 8.47 7.63
CA ASP A 134 2.87 9.32 6.81
C ASP A 134 3.79 8.50 5.91
N PHE A 135 4.34 7.40 6.44
CA PHE A 135 5.12 6.45 5.66
C PHE A 135 4.27 5.78 4.58
N ALA A 136 3.07 5.32 4.92
CA ALA A 136 2.15 4.69 3.97
C ALA A 136 1.74 5.65 2.84
N LYS A 137 1.40 6.90 3.17
CA LYS A 137 1.11 7.97 2.22
C LYS A 137 2.33 8.29 1.34
N ALA A 138 3.52 8.39 1.92
CA ALA A 138 4.74 8.62 1.15
C ALA A 138 5.06 7.46 0.20
N LEU A 139 4.79 6.22 0.62
CA LEU A 139 5.03 5.01 -0.16
C LEU A 139 4.05 4.86 -1.34
N SER A 140 2.77 5.11 -1.12
CA SER A 140 1.74 5.03 -2.16
C SER A 140 1.65 6.28 -3.04
N GLY A 141 2.39 7.34 -2.70
CA GLY A 141 2.25 8.65 -3.32
C GLY A 141 0.95 9.36 -2.90
N GLY A 142 0.25 8.89 -1.87
CA GLY A 142 -1.06 9.39 -1.48
C GLY A 142 -2.21 8.80 -2.32
N ASP A 143 -1.99 7.70 -3.02
CA ASP A 143 -3.03 7.02 -3.81
C ASP A 143 -4.05 6.27 -2.91
N PRO A 144 -5.33 6.68 -2.88
CA PRO A 144 -6.38 6.02 -2.09
C PRO A 144 -6.69 4.61 -2.60
N PHE A 145 -6.43 4.31 -3.89
CA PHE A 145 -6.70 2.98 -4.46
C PHE A 145 -5.77 1.90 -3.89
N ARG A 146 -4.70 2.30 -3.21
CA ARG A 146 -3.74 1.42 -2.54
C ARG A 146 -4.00 1.24 -1.05
N ILE A 147 -5.01 1.91 -0.48
CA ILE A 147 -5.27 1.86 0.98
C ILE A 147 -5.53 0.44 1.47
N GLU A 148 -6.25 -0.38 0.70
CA GLU A 148 -6.53 -1.76 1.13
C GLU A 148 -5.27 -2.65 1.09
N GLU A 149 -4.42 -2.50 0.07
CA GLU A 149 -3.12 -3.17 0.00
C GLU A 149 -2.21 -2.74 1.17
N LEU A 150 -2.20 -1.44 1.49
CA LEU A 150 -1.45 -0.90 2.63
C LEU A 150 -1.99 -1.45 3.96
N ARG A 151 -3.31 -1.54 4.11
CA ARG A 151 -3.96 -2.10 5.31
C ARG A 151 -3.49 -3.54 5.54
N GLU A 152 -3.58 -4.38 4.51
CA GLU A 152 -3.15 -5.78 4.59
C GLU A 152 -1.67 -5.89 4.95
N ALA A 153 -0.81 -5.10 4.31
CA ALA A 153 0.63 -5.09 4.58
C ALA A 153 0.96 -4.66 6.03
N ILE A 154 0.26 -3.65 6.55
CA ILE A 154 0.44 -3.19 7.94
C ILE A 154 0.00 -4.27 8.93
N ILE A 155 -1.19 -4.85 8.74
CA ILE A 155 -1.68 -5.94 9.60
C ILE A 155 -0.71 -7.12 9.58
N GLN A 156 -0.20 -7.46 8.40
CA GLN A 156 0.78 -8.53 8.25
C GLN A 156 2.08 -8.23 9.01
N GLY A 157 2.59 -6.99 8.94
CA GLY A 157 3.76 -6.58 9.72
C GLY A 157 3.55 -6.70 11.24
N PHE A 158 2.38 -6.36 11.76
CA PHE A 158 2.05 -6.54 13.18
C PHE A 158 1.95 -8.02 13.57
N ARG A 159 1.42 -8.88 12.69
CA ARG A 159 1.37 -10.34 12.91
C ARG A 159 2.76 -10.97 12.92
N GLU A 160 3.64 -10.53 12.03
CA GLU A 160 5.04 -10.99 12.01
C GLU A 160 5.79 -10.55 13.27
N ALA A 161 5.56 -9.32 13.73
CA ALA A 161 6.11 -8.85 15.00
C ALA A 161 5.59 -9.67 16.18
N GLU A 162 4.30 -9.99 16.23
CA GLU A 162 3.72 -10.87 17.23
C GLU A 162 4.34 -12.28 17.19
N ALA A 163 4.56 -12.83 16.00
CA ALA A 163 5.19 -14.14 15.85
C ALA A 163 6.64 -14.18 16.38
N VAL A 164 7.40 -13.10 16.17
CA VAL A 164 8.78 -12.98 16.69
C VAL A 164 8.81 -12.79 18.20
N LEU A 165 7.87 -12.01 18.74
CA LEU A 165 7.81 -11.67 20.17
C LEU A 165 7.02 -12.69 21.01
N GLY A 166 6.25 -13.57 20.36
CA GLY A 166 5.31 -14.52 20.98
C GLY A 166 3.98 -13.89 21.40
N TYR A 167 3.99 -12.65 21.90
CA TYR A 167 2.78 -11.89 22.20
C TYR A 167 2.95 -10.40 21.88
N LEU A 168 1.87 -9.77 21.42
CA LEU A 168 1.86 -8.34 21.17
C LEU A 168 1.30 -7.57 22.39
N PRO A 169 2.07 -6.63 22.98
CA PRO A 169 1.60 -5.82 24.11
C PRO A 169 0.34 -5.01 23.77
N GLY A 170 -0.45 -4.67 24.80
CA GLY A 170 -1.69 -3.90 24.62
C GLY A 170 -1.50 -2.57 23.87
N ILE A 171 -0.43 -1.83 24.18
CA ILE A 171 -0.11 -0.56 23.52
C ILE A 171 0.17 -0.71 22.01
N SER A 172 0.79 -1.82 21.62
CA SER A 172 1.06 -2.13 20.21
C SER A 172 -0.24 -2.44 19.46
N ARG A 173 -1.19 -3.13 20.10
CA ARG A 173 -2.54 -3.34 19.53
C ARG A 173 -3.31 -2.04 19.38
N GLN A 174 -3.27 -1.16 20.38
CA GLN A 174 -3.85 0.19 20.30
C GLN A 174 -3.24 1.01 19.16
N THR A 175 -1.93 0.86 18.91
CA THR A 175 -1.25 1.50 17.77
C THR A 175 -1.79 0.96 16.45
N CYS A 176 -1.93 -0.35 16.31
CA CYS A 176 -2.52 -0.97 15.12
C CYS A 176 -3.96 -0.47 14.88
N GLU A 177 -4.80 -0.46 15.91
CA GLU A 177 -6.19 0.04 15.84
C GLU A 177 -6.24 1.51 15.40
N SER A 178 -5.42 2.38 15.99
CA SER A 178 -5.30 3.80 15.62
C SER A 178 -4.85 3.96 14.16
N VAL A 179 -3.93 3.13 13.67
CA VAL A 179 -3.53 3.13 12.25
C VAL A 179 -4.70 2.74 11.34
N MET A 180 -5.47 1.70 11.69
CA MET A 180 -6.63 1.30 10.89
C MET A 180 -7.67 2.41 10.80
N GLU A 181 -7.97 3.07 11.92
CA GLU A 181 -8.88 4.22 11.96
C GLU A 181 -8.37 5.38 11.08
N LYS A 182 -7.07 5.68 11.14
CA LYS A 182 -6.47 6.74 10.30
C LYS A 182 -6.47 6.39 8.81
N LEU A 183 -6.34 5.12 8.45
CA LEU A 183 -6.52 4.66 7.06
C LEU A 183 -7.98 4.81 6.60
N ASP A 184 -8.95 4.47 7.46
CA ASP A 184 -10.37 4.63 7.17
C ASP A 184 -10.74 6.11 6.99
N ASN A 185 -10.24 6.98 7.87
CA ASN A 185 -10.41 8.42 7.77
C ASN A 185 -9.81 8.97 6.47
N TRP A 186 -8.60 8.53 6.11
CA TRP A 186 -7.98 8.93 4.85
C TRP A 186 -8.79 8.46 3.62
N LEU A 187 -9.36 7.25 3.66
CA LEU A 187 -10.26 6.77 2.61
C LEU A 187 -11.55 7.60 2.52
N ALA A 188 -12.09 8.04 3.66
CA ALA A 188 -13.30 8.87 3.70
C ALA A 188 -13.06 10.33 3.28
N GLU A 189 -11.83 10.84 3.43
CA GLU A 189 -11.42 12.18 3.00
C GLU A 189 -11.19 12.28 1.48
N THR A 190 -11.00 11.15 0.78
CA THR A 190 -10.60 11.10 -0.63
C THR A 190 -11.75 10.74 -1.56
#